data_AF-A0A7W0N0J3-F1
#
_entry.id   AF-A0A7W0N0J3-F1
#
_cell.length_a   1.000
_cell.length_b   1.000
_cell.length_c   1.000
_cell.angle_alpha   90.00
_cell.angle_beta   90.00
_cell.angle_gamma   90.00
#
_symmetry.space_group_name_H-M   'P 1'
#
loop_
_entity.id
_entity.type
_entity.pdbx_description
1 polymer ?
#
loop_
_entity_poly.entity_id
_entity_poly.type
_entity_poly.pdbx_seq_one_letter_code
_entity_poly.pdbx_strand_id
1 'polypeptide(L)'
;PGRTLLRFVKAAGRGDADAMWALLGAPTQASIGPTLEDFRTGSAEDLRRGLGSLAPTARVILSQRVGERWGAAAVAGRRKVGGRTEEFAYGAALAPEGGGWRLELGGVVLTRLKPEPLAVVGQSPAVGVNVGAAGDLNELLMWLDGEALGVDRGGATPFTATLSGRVTGPLSAGRHAVVAFAATSDTATATAWTFRVRG
;
A
#
# COMPACT_ATOMS: atom_id res chain seq x y z
N PRO A 1 3.25 -0.32 -12.69
CA PRO A 1 2.82 -0.53 -11.28
C PRO A 1 1.30 -0.50 -11.05
N GLY A 2 0.62 0.65 -11.18
CA GLY A 2 -0.79 0.79 -10.76
C GLY A 2 -1.79 -0.12 -11.46
N ARG A 3 -1.62 -0.35 -12.77
CA ARG A 3 -2.46 -1.29 -13.53
C ARG A 3 -2.34 -2.73 -13.02
N THR A 4 -1.16 -3.16 -12.59
CA THR A 4 -0.92 -4.49 -12.02
C THR A 4 -1.67 -4.63 -10.68
N LEU A 5 -1.52 -3.64 -9.78
CA LEU A 5 -2.25 -3.63 -8.51
C LEU A 5 -3.77 -3.66 -8.71
N LEU A 6 -4.29 -2.86 -9.66
CA LEU A 6 -5.72 -2.88 -9.98
C LEU A 6 -6.18 -4.25 -10.52
N ARG A 7 -5.37 -4.92 -11.36
CA ARG A 7 -5.68 -6.29 -11.83
C ARG A 7 -5.70 -7.28 -10.69
N PHE A 8 -4.76 -7.18 -9.74
CA PHE A 8 -4.71 -8.03 -8.55
C PHE A 8 -5.96 -7.87 -7.69
N VAL A 9 -6.36 -6.62 -7.39
CA VAL A 9 -7.59 -6.32 -6.64
C VAL A 9 -8.83 -6.82 -7.37
N LYS A 10 -8.89 -6.69 -8.70
CA LYS A 10 -9.98 -7.26 -9.50
C LYS A 10 -10.01 -8.79 -9.49
N ALA A 11 -8.85 -9.45 -9.49
CA ALA A 11 -8.75 -10.90 -9.35
C ALA A 11 -9.25 -11.35 -7.97
N ALA A 12 -8.84 -10.66 -6.90
CA ALA A 12 -9.38 -10.86 -5.56
C ALA A 12 -10.91 -10.69 -5.54
N GLY A 13 -11.46 -9.67 -6.21
CA GLY A 13 -12.91 -9.47 -6.33
C GLY A 13 -13.67 -10.62 -7.00
N ARG A 14 -13.02 -11.35 -7.91
CA ARG A 14 -13.59 -12.53 -8.58
C ARG A 14 -13.31 -13.85 -7.86
N GLY A 15 -12.52 -13.85 -6.78
CA GLY A 15 -12.01 -15.07 -6.17
C GLY A 15 -11.01 -15.84 -7.06
N ASP A 16 -10.37 -15.15 -8.00
CA ASP A 16 -9.49 -15.72 -9.01
C ASP A 16 -8.06 -15.83 -8.45
N ALA A 17 -7.82 -16.91 -7.69
CA ALA A 17 -6.56 -17.15 -6.99
C ALA A 17 -5.38 -17.33 -7.96
N ASP A 18 -5.58 -17.99 -9.08
CA ASP A 18 -4.59 -18.14 -10.15
C ASP A 18 -4.10 -16.79 -10.68
N ALA A 19 -5.04 -15.89 -11.00
CA ALA A 19 -4.67 -14.56 -11.47
C ALA A 19 -4.02 -13.70 -10.38
N MET A 20 -4.41 -13.87 -9.10
CA MET A 20 -3.71 -13.21 -7.99
C MET A 20 -2.28 -13.71 -7.89
N TRP A 21 -2.11 -15.04 -7.83
CA TRP A 21 -0.81 -15.72 -7.71
C TRP A 21 0.14 -15.32 -8.83
N ALA A 22 -0.34 -15.33 -10.08
CA ALA A 22 0.43 -14.96 -11.25
C ALA A 22 0.89 -13.49 -11.25
N LEU A 23 0.36 -12.62 -10.37
CA LEU A 23 0.76 -11.21 -10.24
C LEU A 23 1.72 -10.96 -9.07
N LEU A 24 1.99 -11.96 -8.23
CA LEU A 24 2.96 -11.88 -7.15
C LEU A 24 4.38 -12.15 -7.68
N GLY A 25 5.38 -11.55 -7.03
CA GLY A 25 6.79 -11.83 -7.33
C GLY A 25 7.22 -13.13 -6.68
N ALA A 26 8.28 -13.76 -7.21
CA ALA A 26 8.78 -15.03 -6.70
C ALA A 26 9.08 -15.03 -5.17
N PRO A 27 9.67 -13.98 -4.57
CA PRO A 27 9.88 -13.93 -3.12
C PRO A 27 8.57 -13.92 -2.33
N THR A 28 7.60 -13.12 -2.78
CA THR A 28 6.28 -13.06 -2.15
C THR A 28 5.55 -14.40 -2.27
N GLN A 29 5.60 -15.04 -3.45
CA GLN A 29 5.06 -16.39 -3.66
C GLN A 29 5.65 -17.40 -2.67
N ALA A 30 6.97 -17.44 -2.54
CA ALA A 30 7.64 -18.33 -1.59
C ALA A 30 7.21 -18.09 -0.13
N SER A 31 6.85 -16.86 0.23
CA SER A 31 6.48 -16.49 1.60
C SER A 31 5.01 -16.74 1.96
N ILE A 32 4.06 -16.62 1.02
CA ILE A 32 2.62 -16.61 1.34
C ILE A 32 1.87 -17.88 0.87
N GLY A 33 2.64 -18.93 0.58
CA GLY A 33 2.16 -20.24 0.15
C GLY A 33 3.06 -20.71 -0.99
N PRO A 34 4.14 -21.47 -0.74
CA PRO A 34 5.20 -21.75 -1.73
C PRO A 34 4.69 -22.44 -3.01
N THR A 35 3.47 -22.98 -2.97
CA THR A 35 2.74 -23.47 -4.12
C THR A 35 1.42 -22.71 -4.31
N LEU A 36 0.91 -22.72 -5.54
CA LEU A 36 -0.42 -22.18 -5.83
C LEU A 36 -1.53 -22.85 -5.00
N GLU A 37 -1.39 -24.14 -4.67
CA GLU A 37 -2.35 -24.87 -3.85
C GLU A 37 -2.38 -24.36 -2.40
N ASP A 38 -1.21 -24.14 -1.80
CA ASP A 38 -1.09 -23.54 -0.47
C ASP A 38 -1.65 -22.12 -0.46
N PHE A 39 -1.35 -21.33 -1.50
CA PHE A 39 -1.89 -19.98 -1.63
C PHE A 39 -3.42 -19.98 -1.71
N ARG A 40 -4.02 -20.87 -2.52
CA ARG A 40 -5.47 -21.01 -2.68
C ARG A 40 -6.17 -21.33 -1.36
N THR A 41 -5.58 -22.23 -0.56
CA THR A 41 -6.18 -22.68 0.70
C THR A 41 -5.93 -21.72 1.86
N GLY A 42 -4.89 -20.89 1.80
CA GLY A 42 -4.54 -19.88 2.79
C GLY A 42 -4.77 -18.44 2.33
N SER A 43 -3.70 -17.77 1.91
CA SER A 43 -3.67 -16.30 1.74
C SER A 43 -4.61 -15.75 0.67
N ALA A 44 -4.97 -16.52 -0.37
CA ALA A 44 -5.90 -16.08 -1.39
C ALA A 44 -7.25 -15.69 -0.79
N GLU A 45 -7.72 -16.45 0.20
CA GLU A 45 -9.00 -16.23 0.86
C GLU A 45 -8.96 -14.98 1.77
N ASP A 46 -7.85 -14.74 2.49
CA ASP A 46 -7.65 -13.51 3.26
C ASP A 46 -7.63 -12.27 2.36
N LEU A 47 -6.90 -12.35 1.24
CA LEU A 47 -6.84 -11.28 0.24
C LEU A 47 -8.20 -11.05 -0.41
N ARG A 48 -8.96 -12.11 -0.70
CA ARG A 48 -10.33 -12.01 -1.20
C ARG A 48 -11.24 -11.30 -0.20
N ARG A 49 -11.16 -11.65 1.08
CA ARG A 49 -11.95 -10.98 2.14
C ARG A 49 -11.56 -9.51 2.30
N GLY A 50 -10.26 -9.21 2.32
CA GLY A 50 -9.75 -7.85 2.54
C GLY A 50 -9.93 -6.92 1.35
N LEU A 51 -9.70 -7.40 0.12
CA LEU A 51 -9.65 -6.59 -1.10
C LEU A 51 -10.82 -6.86 -2.06
N GLY A 52 -11.48 -8.01 -1.97
CA GLY A 52 -12.47 -8.40 -2.97
C GLY A 52 -13.66 -7.46 -3.03
N SER A 53 -14.13 -6.96 -1.88
CA SER A 53 -15.24 -6.00 -1.84
C SER A 53 -14.87 -4.59 -2.33
N LEU A 54 -13.57 -4.27 -2.43
CA LEU A 54 -13.06 -3.02 -3.01
C LEU A 54 -13.19 -3.02 -4.54
N ALA A 55 -13.03 -4.18 -5.17
CA ALA A 55 -12.85 -4.34 -6.61
C ALA A 55 -13.88 -3.62 -7.51
N PRO A 56 -15.19 -3.59 -7.20
CA PRO A 56 -16.18 -2.94 -8.07
C PRO A 56 -15.99 -1.43 -8.23
N THR A 57 -15.34 -0.79 -7.27
CA THR A 57 -15.14 0.67 -7.25
C THR A 57 -13.67 1.07 -7.21
N ALA A 58 -12.77 0.09 -7.24
CA ALA A 58 -11.34 0.31 -7.18
C ALA A 58 -10.85 1.13 -8.38
N ARG A 59 -10.12 2.21 -8.10
CA ARG A 59 -9.39 3.01 -9.07
C ARG A 59 -7.96 3.23 -8.61
N VAL A 60 -7.03 3.36 -9.55
CA VAL A 60 -5.63 3.72 -9.24
C VAL A 60 -5.59 5.15 -8.73
N ILE A 61 -4.95 5.37 -7.58
CA ILE A 61 -4.67 6.70 -7.02
C ILE A 61 -3.16 7.01 -6.98
N LEU A 62 -2.31 5.98 -7.12
CA LEU A 62 -0.86 6.16 -7.28
C LEU A 62 -0.31 5.07 -8.21
N SER A 63 0.61 5.47 -9.09
CA SER A 63 1.41 4.55 -9.89
C SER A 63 2.77 5.16 -10.20
N GLN A 64 3.71 5.01 -9.28
CA GLN A 64 5.05 5.59 -9.39
C GLN A 64 6.09 4.49 -9.58
N ARG A 65 7.09 4.77 -10.42
CA ARG A 65 8.35 4.01 -10.44
C ARG A 65 9.26 4.61 -9.38
N VAL A 66 9.93 3.77 -8.60
CA VAL A 66 10.84 4.20 -7.54
C VAL A 66 12.20 3.57 -7.82
N GLY A 67 13.15 4.42 -8.23
CA GLY A 67 14.44 3.97 -8.73
C GLY A 67 14.29 2.99 -9.90
N GLU A 68 15.26 2.07 -10.02
CA GLU A 68 15.25 1.06 -11.08
C GLU A 68 14.52 -0.22 -10.68
N ARG A 69 14.57 -0.58 -9.39
CA ARG A 69 14.16 -1.88 -8.83
C ARG A 69 12.71 -1.90 -8.33
N TRP A 70 12.13 -0.76 -7.99
CA TRP A 70 10.85 -0.74 -7.30
C TRP A 70 9.79 0.11 -8.00
N GLY A 71 8.55 -0.13 -7.61
CA GLY A 71 7.40 0.69 -7.93
C GLY A 71 6.46 0.75 -6.74
N ALA A 72 5.83 1.90 -6.53
CA ALA A 72 4.78 2.08 -5.56
C ALA A 72 3.45 2.25 -6.29
N ALA A 73 2.44 1.49 -5.89
CA ALA A 73 1.09 1.65 -6.41
C ALA A 73 0.09 1.70 -5.26
N ALA A 74 -1.00 2.43 -5.50
CA ALA A 74 -2.15 2.42 -4.62
C ALA A 74 -3.45 2.47 -5.41
N VAL A 75 -4.46 1.80 -4.88
CA VAL A 75 -5.85 1.91 -5.31
C VAL A 75 -6.71 2.43 -4.18
N ALA A 76 -7.81 3.09 -4.53
CA ALA A 76 -8.85 3.46 -3.58
C ALA A 76 -10.24 3.14 -4.14
N GLY A 77 -11.20 3.01 -3.24
CA GLY A 77 -12.59 2.72 -3.54
C GLY A 77 -13.37 2.52 -2.26
N ARG A 78 -14.51 1.86 -2.39
CA ARG A 78 -15.38 1.50 -1.27
C ARG A 78 -15.33 0.00 -1.03
N ARG A 79 -15.18 -0.40 0.23
CA ARG A 79 -15.22 -1.81 0.66
C ARG A 79 -16.40 -2.06 1.58
N LYS A 80 -16.81 -3.32 1.70
CA LYS A 80 -17.85 -3.76 2.64
C LYS A 80 -17.21 -4.40 3.87
N VAL A 81 -17.47 -3.85 5.05
CA VAL A 81 -17.02 -4.40 6.34
C VAL A 81 -18.19 -4.38 7.32
N GLY A 82 -18.54 -5.55 7.88
CA GLY A 82 -19.65 -5.68 8.84
C GLY A 82 -20.98 -5.11 8.31
N GLY A 83 -21.30 -5.35 7.03
CA GLY A 83 -22.52 -4.85 6.38
C GLY A 83 -22.50 -3.35 6.01
N ARG A 84 -21.48 -2.60 6.43
CA ARG A 84 -21.33 -1.17 6.10
C ARG A 84 -20.40 -0.99 4.91
N THR A 85 -20.65 0.06 4.14
CA THR A 85 -19.75 0.49 3.07
C THR A 85 -18.89 1.62 3.61
N GLU A 86 -17.58 1.45 3.54
CA GLU A 86 -16.61 2.46 3.95
C GLU A 86 -15.59 2.71 2.85
N GLU A 87 -15.02 3.91 2.84
CA GLU A 87 -13.88 4.23 1.99
C GLU A 87 -12.68 3.40 2.39
N PHE A 88 -11.84 3.07 1.43
CA PHE A 88 -10.64 2.29 1.67
C PHE A 88 -9.61 2.56 0.59
N ALA A 89 -8.35 2.55 0.99
CA ALA A 89 -7.22 2.54 0.08
C ALA A 89 -6.33 1.35 0.41
N TYR A 90 -5.65 0.84 -0.61
CA TYR A 90 -4.69 -0.23 -0.50
C TYR A 90 -3.47 0.10 -1.33
N GLY A 91 -2.31 0.01 -0.71
CA GLY A 91 -1.01 0.20 -1.34
C GLY A 91 -0.26 -1.12 -1.44
N ALA A 92 0.62 -1.22 -2.43
CA ALA A 92 1.60 -2.31 -2.51
C ALA A 92 2.87 -1.81 -3.20
N ALA A 93 4.01 -2.39 -2.81
CA ALA A 93 5.23 -2.30 -3.59
C ALA A 93 5.19 -3.30 -4.75
N LEU A 94 5.97 -3.02 -5.79
CA LEU A 94 6.13 -3.88 -6.94
C LEU A 94 7.57 -3.91 -7.40
N ALA A 95 8.00 -5.06 -7.93
CA ALA A 95 9.30 -5.24 -8.57
C ALA A 95 9.14 -5.60 -10.06
N PRO A 96 10.08 -5.23 -10.94
CA PRO A 96 10.13 -5.73 -12.30
C PRO A 96 10.58 -7.20 -12.30
N GLU A 97 9.80 -8.08 -12.92
CA GLU A 97 10.11 -9.51 -13.05
C GLU A 97 9.46 -10.04 -14.34
N GLY A 98 10.23 -10.78 -15.15
CA GLY A 98 9.72 -11.37 -16.39
C GLY A 98 9.12 -10.37 -17.38
N GLY A 99 9.66 -9.14 -17.44
CA GLY A 99 9.18 -8.06 -18.31
C GLY A 99 7.90 -7.35 -17.82
N GLY A 100 7.41 -7.68 -16.63
CA GLY A 100 6.22 -7.07 -16.02
C GLY A 100 6.47 -6.60 -14.60
N TRP A 101 5.48 -5.92 -14.03
CA TRP A 101 5.49 -5.61 -12.60
C TRP A 101 4.82 -6.74 -11.82
N ARG A 102 5.43 -7.15 -10.72
CA ARG A 102 4.89 -8.13 -9.77
C ARG A 102 4.77 -7.50 -8.38
N LEU A 103 3.73 -7.86 -7.62
CA LEU A 103 3.54 -7.35 -6.27
C LEU A 103 4.58 -7.95 -5.32
N GLU A 104 5.11 -7.10 -4.45
CA GLU A 104 5.97 -7.45 -3.33
C GLU A 104 5.24 -7.10 -2.03
N LEU A 105 5.03 -8.11 -1.17
CA LEU A 105 4.24 -7.99 0.06
C LEU A 105 5.05 -8.29 1.33
N GLY A 106 6.38 -8.40 1.21
CA GLY A 106 7.25 -8.93 2.26
C GLY A 106 8.15 -7.90 2.96
N GLY A 107 8.76 -8.36 4.06
CA GLY A 107 10.04 -7.88 4.61
C GLY A 107 10.12 -6.47 5.22
N VAL A 108 9.10 -5.63 5.04
CA VAL A 108 9.00 -4.30 5.66
C VAL A 108 7.58 -4.07 6.16
N VAL A 109 7.47 -3.55 7.39
CA VAL A 109 6.21 -3.32 8.08
C VAL A 109 5.99 -1.82 8.28
N LEU A 110 4.79 -1.35 7.94
CA LEU A 110 4.35 0.02 8.23
C LEU A 110 3.25 0.01 9.29
N THR A 111 3.38 0.83 10.32
CA THR A 111 2.45 0.90 11.46
C THR A 111 2.22 2.33 11.91
N ARG A 112 1.28 2.54 12.85
CA ARG A 112 0.98 3.86 13.46
C ARG A 112 0.72 4.96 12.42
N LEU A 113 -0.14 4.65 11.46
CA LEU A 113 -0.56 5.57 10.40
C LEU A 113 -1.17 6.84 11.00
N LYS A 114 -0.77 8.00 10.48
CA LYS A 114 -1.31 9.31 10.84
C LYS A 114 -1.73 10.10 9.59
N PRO A 115 -2.93 10.69 9.58
CA PRO A 115 -4.05 10.40 10.48
C PRO A 115 -4.40 8.92 10.47
N GLU A 116 -5.07 8.44 11.52
CA GLU A 116 -5.57 7.06 11.52
C GLU A 116 -6.51 6.84 10.31
N PRO A 117 -6.55 5.62 9.74
CA PRO A 117 -7.47 5.32 8.65
C PRO A 117 -8.90 5.70 9.02
N LEU A 118 -9.57 6.42 8.12
CA LEU A 118 -10.93 6.94 8.25
C LEU A 118 -11.13 8.03 9.32
N ALA A 119 -10.04 8.54 9.91
CA ALA A 119 -10.13 9.64 10.85
C ALA A 119 -10.70 10.91 10.19
N VAL A 120 -11.38 11.72 10.99
CA VAL A 120 -11.84 13.05 10.62
C VAL A 120 -11.02 14.08 11.38
N VAL A 121 -10.27 14.92 10.67
CA VAL A 121 -9.26 15.83 11.21
C VAL A 121 -9.48 17.28 10.77
N GLY A 122 -8.75 18.22 11.37
CA GLY A 122 -8.70 19.62 10.90
C GLY A 122 -7.88 19.79 9.63
N GLN A 123 -7.76 21.03 9.14
CA GLN A 123 -7.12 21.36 7.87
C GLN A 123 -5.59 21.20 7.89
N SER A 124 -4.94 21.14 9.04
CA SER A 124 -3.48 20.96 9.16
C SER A 124 -3.13 19.68 9.91
N PRO A 125 -3.47 18.49 9.38
CA PRO A 125 -3.20 17.24 10.08
C PRO A 125 -1.71 16.87 10.05
N ALA A 126 -1.26 16.21 11.11
CA ALA A 126 0.02 15.49 11.05
C ALA A 126 -0.14 14.25 10.17
N VAL A 127 0.70 14.13 9.14
CA VAL A 127 0.76 12.96 8.26
C VAL A 127 2.03 12.17 8.58
N GLY A 128 1.93 10.86 8.79
CA GLY A 128 3.10 10.08 9.14
C GLY A 128 2.87 8.58 9.28
N VAL A 129 3.98 7.86 9.43
CA VAL A 129 3.99 6.39 9.57
C VAL A 129 5.28 5.92 10.24
N ASN A 130 5.19 4.84 11.01
CA ASN A 130 6.35 4.13 11.52
C ASN A 130 6.70 2.99 10.57
N VAL A 131 7.98 2.79 10.32
CA VAL A 131 8.53 1.77 9.43
C VAL A 131 9.52 0.91 10.20
N GLY A 132 9.45 -0.40 10.00
CA GLY A 132 10.42 -1.36 10.49
C GLY A 132 10.74 -2.41 9.43
N ALA A 133 12.01 -2.83 9.35
CA ALA A 133 12.47 -3.84 8.41
C ALA A 133 13.53 -4.75 9.07
N ALA A 134 13.80 -5.89 8.45
CA ALA A 134 14.88 -6.79 8.87
C ALA A 134 16.28 -6.36 8.33
N GLY A 135 16.33 -5.37 7.44
CA GLY A 135 17.57 -4.85 6.84
C GLY A 135 17.51 -3.33 6.66
N ASP A 136 18.61 -2.74 6.19
CA ASP A 136 18.77 -1.28 6.10
C ASP A 136 17.69 -0.64 5.24
N LEU A 137 17.04 0.39 5.78
CA LEU A 137 16.05 1.20 5.08
C LEU A 137 16.75 2.18 4.15
N ASN A 138 16.69 1.89 2.85
CA ASN A 138 17.37 2.62 1.78
C ASN A 138 16.49 3.68 1.13
N GLU A 139 15.19 3.39 0.99
CA GLU A 139 14.24 4.31 0.38
C GLU A 139 13.01 4.46 1.27
N LEU A 140 12.60 5.71 1.49
CA LEU A 140 11.47 6.09 2.34
C LEU A 140 10.74 7.24 1.64
N LEU A 141 9.53 6.99 1.15
CA LEU A 141 8.77 7.95 0.35
C LEU A 141 7.32 8.02 0.84
N MET A 142 6.70 9.17 0.62
CA MET A 142 5.30 9.40 0.95
C MET A 142 4.64 10.28 -0.10
N TRP A 143 3.36 10.03 -0.35
CA TRP A 143 2.52 10.84 -1.22
C TRP A 143 1.23 11.21 -0.49
N LEU A 144 0.74 12.42 -0.75
CA LEU A 144 -0.59 12.87 -0.35
C LEU A 144 -1.37 13.18 -1.63
N ASP A 145 -2.50 12.51 -1.83
CA ASP A 145 -3.36 12.63 -3.02
C ASP A 145 -2.64 12.43 -4.37
N GLY A 146 -1.59 11.60 -4.36
CA GLY A 146 -0.78 11.30 -5.53
C GLY A 146 0.42 12.24 -5.73
N GLU A 147 0.51 13.33 -4.97
CA GLU A 147 1.63 14.26 -5.00
C GLU A 147 2.71 13.85 -3.99
N ALA A 148 3.98 13.98 -4.40
CA ALA A 148 5.10 13.61 -3.55
C ALA A 148 5.19 14.57 -2.35
N LEU A 149 5.29 14.00 -1.15
CA LEU A 149 5.40 14.75 0.09
C LEU A 149 6.85 14.73 0.56
N GLY A 150 7.41 15.90 0.88
CA GLY A 150 8.68 15.96 1.58
C GLY A 150 8.55 15.23 2.93
N VAL A 151 9.52 14.38 3.27
CA VAL A 151 9.48 13.60 4.52
C VAL A 151 10.66 13.94 5.41
N ASP A 152 10.38 14.11 6.69
CA ASP A 152 11.40 14.08 7.73
C ASP A 152 11.53 12.65 8.26
N ARG A 153 12.76 12.12 8.21
CA ARG A 153 13.10 10.82 8.77
C ARG A 153 13.56 11.02 10.22
N GLY A 154 12.73 10.57 11.16
CA GLY A 154 13.13 10.30 12.53
C GLY A 154 13.51 8.83 12.73
N GLY A 155 14.09 8.51 13.88
CA GLY A 155 14.50 7.14 14.25
C GLY A 155 15.98 7.06 14.59
N ALA A 156 16.34 6.06 15.40
CA ALA A 156 17.69 5.92 15.96
C ALA A 156 18.52 4.82 15.29
N THR A 157 17.95 4.02 14.38
CA THR A 157 18.62 2.86 13.78
C THR A 157 18.44 2.80 12.26
N PRO A 158 19.30 2.06 11.53
CA PRO A 158 19.13 1.82 10.09
C PRO A 158 17.85 1.04 9.72
N PHE A 159 17.34 0.23 10.65
CA PHE A 159 16.23 -0.72 10.43
C PHE A 159 14.85 -0.16 10.78
N THR A 160 14.80 1.00 11.44
CA THR A 160 13.55 1.62 11.88
C THR A 160 13.53 3.10 11.53
N ALA A 161 12.36 3.60 11.17
CA ALA A 161 12.18 5.01 10.89
C ALA A 161 10.77 5.46 11.29
N THR A 162 10.65 6.72 11.66
CA THR A 162 9.38 7.44 11.70
C THR A 162 9.41 8.44 10.58
N LEU A 163 8.48 8.33 9.62
CA LEU A 163 8.32 9.30 8.54
C LEU A 163 7.25 10.30 8.96
N SER A 164 7.61 11.57 8.95
CA SER A 164 6.68 12.69 9.11
C SER A 164 6.59 13.46 7.80
N GLY A 165 5.40 13.52 7.23
CA GLY A 165 5.14 14.25 6.00
C GLY A 165 5.04 15.76 6.24
N ARG A 166 5.77 16.54 5.45
CA ARG A 166 5.75 18.02 5.49
C ARG A 166 4.61 18.57 4.63
N VAL A 167 3.43 18.70 5.23
CA VAL A 167 2.29 19.36 4.60
C VAL A 167 2.51 20.89 4.71
N THR A 168 2.71 21.55 3.57
CA THR A 168 3.15 22.96 3.52
C THR A 168 2.03 23.99 3.69
N GLY A 169 0.78 23.57 3.74
CA GLY A 169 -0.37 24.46 3.92
C GLY A 169 -1.64 23.72 4.33
N PRO A 170 -2.73 24.45 4.66
CA PRO A 170 -4.00 23.83 4.99
C PRO A 170 -4.54 22.98 3.84
N LEU A 171 -5.01 21.79 4.15
CA LEU A 171 -5.71 20.91 3.23
C LEU A 171 -7.14 21.39 3.03
N SER A 172 -7.64 21.25 1.81
CA SER A 172 -9.04 21.49 1.48
C SER A 172 -9.96 20.57 2.27
N ALA A 173 -11.19 21.00 2.56
CA ALA A 173 -12.20 20.10 3.09
C ALA A 173 -12.47 18.94 2.12
N GLY A 174 -12.61 17.73 2.64
CA GLY A 174 -12.86 16.56 1.82
C GLY A 174 -12.02 15.35 2.18
N ARG A 175 -11.97 14.40 1.26
CA ARG A 175 -11.27 13.12 1.43
C ARG A 175 -9.87 13.25 0.86
N HIS A 176 -8.92 12.72 1.63
CA HIS A 176 -7.52 12.64 1.26
C HIS A 176 -7.04 11.19 1.36
N ALA A 177 -6.02 10.85 0.58
CA ALA A 177 -5.35 9.56 0.63
C ALA A 177 -3.84 9.76 0.81
N VAL A 178 -3.26 9.03 1.75
CA VAL A 178 -1.81 8.96 1.94
C VAL A 178 -1.34 7.63 1.39
N VAL A 179 -0.18 7.64 0.72
CA VAL A 179 0.57 6.44 0.39
C VAL A 179 1.95 6.56 0.98
N ALA A 180 2.40 5.55 1.70
CA ALA A 180 3.78 5.46 2.17
C ALA A 180 4.47 4.24 1.56
N PHE A 181 5.73 4.40 1.20
CA PHE A 181 6.58 3.37 0.62
C PHE A 181 7.88 3.28 1.40
N ALA A 182 8.35 2.06 1.60
CA ALA A 182 9.64 1.79 2.21
C ALA A 182 10.30 0.59 1.53
N ALA A 183 11.61 0.65 1.34
CA ALA A 183 12.38 -0.45 0.78
C ALA A 183 13.73 -0.62 1.47
N THR A 184 14.16 -1.87 1.52
CA THR A 184 15.55 -2.27 1.75
C THR A 184 16.23 -2.56 0.41
N SER A 185 17.44 -3.13 0.43
CA SER A 185 18.07 -3.68 -0.77
C SER A 185 17.17 -4.72 -1.45
N ASP A 186 16.51 -5.58 -0.67
CA ASP A 186 15.98 -6.84 -1.19
C ASP A 186 14.47 -6.97 -1.16
N THR A 187 13.79 -6.12 -0.40
CA THR A 187 12.33 -6.15 -0.30
C THR A 187 11.78 -4.74 -0.13
N ALA A 188 10.49 -4.60 -0.40
CA ALA A 188 9.81 -3.32 -0.35
C ALA A 188 8.35 -3.52 0.02
N THR A 189 7.75 -2.44 0.50
CA THR A 189 6.35 -2.41 0.89
C THR A 189 5.76 -1.04 0.55
N ALA A 190 4.46 -1.01 0.33
CA ALA A 190 3.72 0.23 0.36
C ALA A 190 2.40 0.02 1.09
N THR A 191 1.93 1.05 1.76
CA THR A 191 0.58 1.07 2.34
C THR A 191 -0.13 2.34 1.90
N ALA A 192 -1.45 2.26 1.80
CA ALA A 192 -2.28 3.42 1.52
C ALA A 192 -3.45 3.46 2.47
N TRP A 193 -3.85 4.65 2.90
CA TRP A 193 -5.00 4.84 3.76
C TRP A 193 -5.66 6.19 3.45
N THR A 194 -6.93 6.30 3.82
CA THR A 194 -7.73 7.51 3.59
C THR A 194 -8.09 8.17 4.91
N PHE A 195 -8.27 9.48 4.91
CA PHE A 195 -8.83 10.26 6.00
C PHE A 195 -9.70 11.41 5.44
N ARG A 196 -10.42 12.12 6.32
CA ARG A 196 -11.27 13.26 5.92
C ARG A 196 -10.89 14.53 6.68
N VAL A 197 -10.78 15.64 5.97
CA VAL A 197 -10.62 16.98 6.53
C VAL A 197 -11.99 17.65 6.67
N ARG A 198 -12.28 18.22 7.85
CA ARG A 198 -13.49 19.03 8.07
C ARG A 198 -13.38 20.37 7.34
N GLY A 199 -14.50 20.82 6.81
CA GLY A 199 -14.68 22.21 6.37
C GLY A 199 -15.03 23.13 7.53
#